data_AF-A0A672FTV1-F1
#
_entry.id   AF-A0A672FTV1-F1
#
_cell.length_a   1.000
_cell.length_b   1.000
_cell.length_c   1.000
_cell.angle_alpha   90.00
_cell.angle_beta   90.00
_cell.angle_gamma   90.00
#
_symmetry.space_group_name_H-M   'P 1'
#
loop_
_entity.id
_entity.type
_entity.pdbx_description
1 polymer ?
#
loop_
_entity_poly.entity_id
_entity_poly.type
_entity_poly.pdbx_seq_one_letter_code
_entity_poly.pdbx_strand_id
1 'polypeptide(L)'
;MHVEKEYQIDIIFAQSWVDTRLRYNSSSMRILTLNSNMVGLIWLPDTIFRNSKNADSHWITTPNQLLRIWNNGKILYTLRMTINAECQLQLHNFPMDEHSCPLVFSSYGYPRDEIVYKWRRSSVETSDQKYWRLYQFDFMGLRNTTDLLSTTAGDYVLMTVFFDLSRRMGYFTIQTYIPCILTVVLSWVSFWIKSDATPARTALGITTVLTMTTLSTVARTSLPRVSYVTAMDLFVTVCFLFVFAAMMEYAMLNYYSYSCSSRRPPPCANRCWHMLVQ
;
A
#
# COMPACT_ATOMS: atom_id res chain seq x y z
N MET A 1 15.58 0.38 -0.25
CA MET A 1 14.42 1.23 -0.56
C MET A 1 13.32 0.86 0.41
N HIS A 2 13.11 1.69 1.43
CA HIS A 2 11.97 1.52 2.33
C HIS A 2 10.73 2.00 1.59
N VAL A 3 9.71 1.14 1.45
CA VAL A 3 8.37 1.62 1.12
C VAL A 3 7.91 2.37 2.36
N GLU A 4 8.03 3.69 2.35
CA GLU A 4 7.63 4.55 3.45
C GLU A 4 6.12 4.40 3.67
N LYS A 5 5.73 4.19 4.94
CA LYS A 5 4.33 4.07 5.38
C LYS A 5 3.67 5.45 5.40
N GLU A 6 3.68 6.11 4.25
CA GLU A 6 3.35 7.53 4.10
C GLU A 6 2.51 7.74 2.85
N TYR A 7 1.67 8.77 2.89
CA TYR A 7 0.98 9.26 1.72
C TYR A 7 1.09 10.78 1.66
N GLN A 8 1.13 11.30 0.44
CA GLN A 8 1.18 12.73 0.18
C GLN A 8 -0.21 13.23 -0.20
N ILE A 9 -0.61 14.36 0.39
CA ILE A 9 -1.87 15.02 0.07
C ILE A 9 -1.65 16.54 -0.10
N ASP A 10 -2.26 17.12 -1.12
CA ASP A 10 -2.30 18.57 -1.35
C ASP A 10 -3.72 19.05 -1.05
N ILE A 11 -3.85 19.96 -0.09
CA ILE A 11 -5.14 20.45 0.40
C ILE A 11 -5.18 21.97 0.42
N ILE A 12 -6.39 22.50 0.25
CA ILE A 12 -6.72 23.87 0.66
C ILE A 12 -7.41 23.75 2.01
N PHE A 13 -6.69 24.13 3.07
CA PHE A 13 -7.20 24.08 4.42
C PHE A 13 -7.89 25.41 4.77
N ALA A 14 -9.15 25.35 5.19
CA ALA A 14 -9.99 26.51 5.44
C ALA A 14 -10.50 26.52 6.89
N GLN A 15 -10.34 27.66 7.55
CA GLN A 15 -10.73 27.85 8.94
C GLN A 15 -11.59 29.09 9.08
N SER A 16 -12.63 29.02 9.91
CA SER A 16 -13.47 30.18 10.20
C SER A 16 -13.78 30.27 11.68
N TRP A 17 -13.56 31.46 12.22
CA TRP A 17 -13.86 31.81 13.61
C TRP A 17 -14.40 33.24 13.67
N VAL A 18 -14.77 33.70 14.87
CA VAL A 18 -15.23 35.06 15.10
C VAL A 18 -14.30 35.72 16.09
N ASP A 19 -13.71 36.86 15.70
CA ASP A 19 -12.92 37.72 16.57
C ASP A 19 -13.62 39.08 16.69
N THR A 20 -14.07 39.40 17.90
CA THR A 20 -14.83 40.64 18.16
C THR A 20 -13.95 41.89 18.06
N ARG A 21 -12.63 41.77 18.19
CA ARG A 21 -11.68 42.90 18.10
C ARG A 21 -11.55 43.45 16.69
N LEU A 22 -11.85 42.62 15.68
CA LEU A 22 -11.75 42.95 14.26
C LEU A 22 -13.10 43.37 13.64
N ARG A 23 -14.10 43.68 14.48
CA ARG A 23 -15.36 44.27 14.03
C ARG A 23 -15.14 45.71 13.56
N TYR A 24 -15.75 46.05 12.43
CA TYR A 24 -15.70 47.40 11.88
C TYR A 24 -17.07 47.80 11.36
N ASN A 25 -17.40 49.09 11.53
CA ASN A 25 -18.66 49.65 11.06
C ASN A 25 -18.43 50.32 9.70
N SER A 26 -18.90 49.69 8.63
CA SER A 26 -18.86 50.24 7.29
C SER A 26 -20.14 49.87 6.53
N SER A 27 -20.80 50.88 5.97
CA SER A 27 -22.03 50.73 5.18
C SER A 27 -21.77 50.17 3.79
N SER A 28 -20.57 50.42 3.24
CA SER A 28 -20.18 50.08 1.86
C SER A 28 -19.35 48.79 1.77
N MET A 29 -18.47 48.53 2.74
CA MET A 29 -17.62 47.34 2.75
C MET A 29 -18.14 46.31 3.75
N ARG A 30 -18.69 45.20 3.24
CA ARG A 30 -19.12 44.08 4.08
C ARG A 30 -18.00 43.07 4.37
N ILE A 31 -17.02 42.97 3.47
CA ILE A 31 -15.94 41.98 3.51
C ILE A 31 -14.64 42.66 3.10
N LEU A 32 -13.61 42.54 3.95
CA LEU A 32 -12.24 42.89 3.61
C LEU A 32 -11.53 41.63 3.12
N THR A 33 -11.03 41.65 1.89
CA THR A 33 -10.18 40.58 1.34
C THR A 33 -8.74 41.04 1.41
N LEU A 34 -7.95 40.39 2.26
CA LEU A 34 -6.58 40.77 2.58
C LEU A 34 -5.61 39.71 2.05
N ASN A 35 -4.39 40.16 1.74
CA ASN A 35 -3.27 39.31 1.35
C ASN A 35 -2.55 38.74 2.58
N SER A 36 -1.52 37.93 2.32
CA SER A 36 -0.71 37.26 3.34
C SER A 36 0.01 38.21 4.31
N ASN A 37 0.25 39.47 3.94
CA ASN A 37 0.96 40.43 4.81
C ASN A 37 0.22 40.71 6.13
N MET A 38 -1.11 40.63 6.14
CA MET A 38 -1.92 40.87 7.35
C MET A 38 -2.02 39.65 8.27
N VAL A 39 -1.68 38.47 7.77
CA VAL A 39 -1.82 37.19 8.48
C VAL A 39 -0.95 37.17 9.75
N GLY A 40 0.26 37.75 9.71
CA GLY A 40 1.16 37.84 10.86
C GLY A 40 0.79 38.87 11.93
N LEU A 41 -0.22 39.72 11.69
CA LEU A 41 -0.65 40.78 12.62
C LEU A 41 -1.91 40.41 13.42
N ILE A 42 -2.59 39.35 13.02
CA ILE A 42 -3.81 38.88 13.67
C ILE A 42 -3.55 37.56 14.40
N TRP A 43 -4.37 37.26 15.40
CA TRP A 43 -4.35 35.96 16.03
C TRP A 43 -4.85 34.88 15.06
N LEU A 44 -4.12 33.77 14.97
CA LEU A 44 -4.48 32.58 14.19
C LEU A 44 -4.48 31.36 15.12
N PRO A 45 -5.40 30.41 14.92
CA PRO A 45 -5.36 29.14 15.64
C PRO A 45 -4.09 28.35 15.25
N ASP A 46 -3.45 27.74 16.24
CA ASP A 46 -2.20 26.99 16.11
C ASP A 46 -2.43 25.54 15.65
N THR A 47 -3.19 25.38 14.57
CA THR A 47 -3.58 24.06 14.08
C THR A 47 -2.37 23.31 13.52
N ILE A 48 -2.11 22.13 14.09
CA ILE A 48 -1.07 21.20 13.65
C ILE A 48 -1.67 19.92 13.11
N PHE A 49 -0.96 19.30 12.16
CA PHE A 49 -1.25 17.95 11.71
C PHE A 49 -0.44 16.97 12.57
N ARG A 50 -1.12 16.16 13.38
CA ARG A 50 -0.44 15.32 14.39
C ARG A 50 0.30 14.13 13.80
N ASN A 51 -0.19 13.58 12.69
CA ASN A 51 0.44 12.47 11.99
C ASN A 51 1.21 12.91 10.74
N SER A 52 1.51 14.20 10.58
CA SER A 52 2.40 14.66 9.51
C SER A 52 3.85 14.41 9.87
N LYS A 53 4.61 13.81 8.95
CA LYS A 53 6.08 13.78 9.06
C LYS A 53 6.70 15.05 8.53
N ASN A 54 6.24 15.50 7.38
CA ASN A 54 6.59 16.78 6.75
C ASN A 54 5.32 17.47 6.27
N ALA A 55 5.25 18.79 6.42
CA ALA A 55 4.13 19.59 5.93
C ALA A 55 4.66 20.94 5.45
N ASP A 56 4.42 21.25 4.17
CA ASP A 56 4.93 22.45 3.52
C ASP A 56 3.78 23.33 3.06
N SER A 57 3.84 24.60 3.46
CA SER A 57 2.98 25.66 2.89
C SER A 57 3.53 26.12 1.54
N HIS A 58 2.66 26.55 0.62
CA HIS A 58 3.12 27.03 -0.69
C HIS A 58 3.43 28.53 -0.70
N TRP A 59 4.61 28.92 -1.22
CA TRP A 59 5.10 30.32 -1.21
C TRP A 59 5.35 30.95 -2.59
N ILE A 60 5.07 30.24 -3.69
CA ILE A 60 5.37 30.72 -5.06
C ILE A 60 4.06 31.13 -5.77
N THR A 61 4.00 32.28 -6.43
CA THR A 61 4.98 33.40 -6.45
C THR A 61 4.90 34.29 -5.21
N THR A 62 3.80 34.19 -4.46
CA THR A 62 3.57 34.78 -3.14
C THR A 62 3.02 33.71 -2.20
N PRO A 63 3.01 33.91 -0.87
CA PRO A 63 2.39 32.98 0.06
C PRO A 63 0.93 32.71 -0.30
N ASN A 64 0.59 31.44 -0.54
CA ASN A 64 -0.75 30.99 -0.93
C ASN A 64 -1.69 30.95 0.28
N GLN A 65 -1.92 32.13 0.84
CA GLN A 65 -2.76 32.38 1.99
C GLN A 65 -3.76 33.49 1.63
N LEU A 66 -4.99 33.33 2.09
CA LEU A 66 -6.06 34.30 1.86
C LEU A 66 -6.81 34.51 3.17
N LEU A 67 -7.02 35.79 3.49
CA LEU A 67 -7.72 36.21 4.70
C LEU A 67 -8.93 37.06 4.31
N ARG A 68 -10.12 36.69 4.79
CA ARG A 68 -11.35 37.47 4.61
C ARG A 68 -11.98 37.80 5.95
N ILE A 69 -12.25 39.08 6.18
CA ILE A 69 -12.85 39.57 7.43
C ILE A 69 -14.18 40.24 7.12
N TRP A 70 -15.26 39.70 7.68
CA TRP A 70 -16.59 40.29 7.62
C TRP A 70 -16.73 41.39 8.68
N ASN A 71 -17.60 42.37 8.41
CA ASN A 71 -17.89 43.47 9.34
C ASN A 71 -18.33 43.02 10.75
N ASN A 72 -18.98 41.85 10.86
CA ASN A 72 -19.39 41.26 12.14
C ASN A 72 -18.26 40.58 12.94
N GLY A 73 -17.02 40.65 12.44
CA GLY A 73 -15.83 40.04 13.06
C GLY A 73 -15.62 38.57 12.71
N LYS A 74 -16.44 38.00 11.82
CA LYS A 74 -16.17 36.66 11.28
C LYS A 74 -14.93 36.71 10.40
N ILE A 75 -14.06 35.73 10.56
CA ILE A 75 -12.83 35.58 9.79
C ILE A 75 -12.91 34.25 9.02
N LEU A 76 -12.41 34.27 7.79
CA LEU A 76 -12.10 33.09 7.00
C LEU A 76 -10.62 33.18 6.63
N TYR A 77 -9.87 32.20 7.08
CA TYR A 77 -8.47 32.02 6.72
C TYR A 77 -8.36 30.73 5.90
N THR A 78 -7.69 30.82 4.75
CA THR A 78 -7.44 29.65 3.90
C THR A 78 -5.98 29.63 3.50
N LEU A 79 -5.36 28.45 3.53
CA LEU A 79 -4.02 28.22 3.01
C LEU A 79 -3.94 26.94 2.20
N ARG A 80 -3.05 26.90 1.21
CA ARG A 80 -2.70 25.67 0.49
C ARG A 80 -1.48 25.02 1.11
N MET A 81 -1.56 23.71 1.36
CA MET A 81 -0.50 22.94 1.98
C MET A 81 -0.35 21.58 1.33
N THR A 82 0.89 21.12 1.22
CA THR A 82 1.23 19.74 0.89
C THR A 82 1.69 19.03 2.17
N ILE A 83 1.09 17.89 2.49
CA ILE A 83 1.33 17.16 3.72
C ILE A 83 1.74 15.73 3.37
N ASN A 84 2.88 15.29 3.91
CA ASN A 84 3.28 13.89 3.95
C ASN A 84 2.86 13.34 5.30
N ALA A 85 1.77 12.57 5.29
CA ALA A 85 1.16 12.01 6.48
C ALA A 85 1.50 10.53 6.64
N GLU A 86 1.72 10.11 7.88
CA GLU A 86 1.94 8.72 8.23
C GLU A 86 0.62 7.94 8.14
N CYS A 87 0.68 6.79 7.48
CA CYS A 87 -0.40 5.82 7.41
C CYS A 87 0.14 4.41 7.64
N GLN A 88 -0.25 3.80 8.75
CA GLN A 88 0.14 2.43 9.08
C GLN A 88 -0.66 1.43 8.24
N LEU A 89 -0.04 0.95 7.15
CA LEU A 89 -0.63 -0.05 6.27
C LEU A 89 -0.58 -1.45 6.91
N GLN A 90 -1.72 -2.13 6.96
CA GLN A 90 -1.82 -3.52 7.40
C GLN A 90 -1.88 -4.43 6.17
N LEU A 91 -0.77 -5.11 5.84
CA LEU A 91 -0.57 -5.79 4.56
C LEU A 91 -0.92 -7.29 4.58
N HIS A 92 -1.70 -7.75 5.57
CA HIS A 92 -2.03 -9.19 5.71
C HIS A 92 -2.62 -9.77 4.43
N ASN A 93 -3.58 -9.07 3.81
CA ASN A 93 -4.28 -9.51 2.61
C ASN A 93 -3.63 -9.02 1.32
N PHE A 94 -2.38 -8.56 1.35
CA PHE A 94 -1.72 -8.02 0.17
C PHE A 94 -1.69 -9.03 -1.00
N PRO A 95 -2.04 -8.63 -2.24
CA PRO A 95 -2.35 -7.26 -2.70
C PRO A 95 -3.86 -6.91 -2.72
N MET A 96 -4.72 -7.76 -2.14
CA MET A 96 -6.18 -7.55 -2.03
C MET A 96 -6.54 -6.80 -0.73
N ASP A 97 -5.74 -5.79 -0.40
CA ASP A 97 -5.80 -5.05 0.86
C ASP A 97 -6.55 -3.71 0.70
N GLU A 98 -7.34 -3.38 1.71
CA GLU A 98 -8.03 -2.10 1.87
C GLU A 98 -7.46 -1.36 3.08
N HIS A 99 -7.28 -0.05 2.95
CA HIS A 99 -6.68 0.78 3.98
C HIS A 99 -7.50 2.04 4.22
N SER A 100 -7.58 2.44 5.49
CA SER A 100 -8.14 3.73 5.89
C SER A 100 -7.01 4.62 6.41
N CYS A 101 -6.50 5.53 5.58
CA CYS A 101 -5.43 6.44 5.99
C CYS A 101 -5.97 7.69 6.67
N PRO A 102 -5.61 7.96 7.94
CA PRO A 102 -6.11 9.13 8.66
C PRO A 102 -5.28 10.38 8.35
N LEU A 103 -5.92 11.53 8.29
CA LEU A 103 -5.31 12.85 8.41
C LEU A 103 -5.85 13.50 9.68
N VAL A 104 -4.98 13.69 10.65
CA VAL A 104 -5.34 14.08 12.01
C VAL A 104 -4.83 15.48 12.29
N PHE A 105 -5.69 16.38 12.74
CA PHE A 105 -5.31 17.72 13.16
C PHE A 105 -5.99 18.18 14.44
N SER A 106 -5.31 19.05 15.19
CA SER A 106 -5.81 19.71 16.40
C SER A 106 -5.05 21.01 16.65
N SER A 107 -5.43 21.76 17.68
CA SER A 107 -4.57 22.80 18.28
C SER A 107 -3.33 22.15 18.90
N TYR A 108 -2.24 22.91 18.94
CA TYR A 108 -1.00 22.49 19.60
C TYR A 108 -1.03 22.82 21.10
N GLY A 109 -1.29 24.08 21.44
CA GLY A 109 -1.25 24.59 22.81
C GLY A 109 -2.62 24.70 23.48
N TYR A 110 -3.67 25.02 22.71
CA TYR A 110 -5.00 25.33 23.28
C TYR A 110 -5.81 24.06 23.56
N PRO A 111 -6.18 23.77 24.82
CA PRO A 111 -7.05 22.66 25.16
C PRO A 111 -8.51 22.93 24.73
N ARG A 112 -9.38 21.94 24.92
CA ARG A 112 -10.81 21.96 24.59
C ARG A 112 -11.53 23.16 25.18
N ASP A 113 -11.14 23.61 26.37
CA ASP A 113 -11.79 24.73 27.06
C ASP A 113 -11.48 26.08 26.40
N GLU A 114 -10.45 26.15 25.53
CA GLU A 114 -10.05 27.36 24.82
C GLU A 114 -10.41 27.30 23.33
N ILE A 115 -10.09 26.19 22.64
CA ILE A 115 -10.40 26.00 21.21
C ILE A 115 -11.18 24.71 20.99
N VAL A 116 -12.34 24.84 20.32
CA VAL A 116 -13.16 23.72 19.87
C VAL A 116 -13.31 23.75 18.35
N TYR A 117 -12.77 22.74 17.67
CA TYR A 117 -12.98 22.54 16.24
C TYR A 117 -14.35 21.92 15.96
N LYS A 118 -14.98 22.33 14.85
CA LYS A 118 -16.25 21.77 14.37
C LYS A 118 -16.23 21.67 12.85
N TRP A 119 -16.76 20.56 12.34
CA TRP A 119 -16.96 20.36 10.91
C TRP A 119 -18.08 21.26 10.38
N ARG A 120 -17.91 21.78 9.16
CA ARG A 120 -18.99 22.40 8.39
C ARG A 120 -19.83 21.29 7.73
N ARG A 121 -21.10 21.57 7.39
CA ARG A 121 -21.99 20.61 6.69
C ARG A 121 -21.37 20.03 5.40
N SER A 122 -20.66 20.85 4.61
CA SER A 122 -19.75 20.41 3.55
C SER A 122 -18.30 20.50 4.05
N SER A 123 -17.90 19.50 4.83
CA SER A 123 -16.64 19.54 5.59
C SER A 123 -15.39 19.30 4.76
N VAL A 124 -15.48 18.39 3.80
CA VAL A 124 -14.37 17.93 2.98
C VAL A 124 -14.89 17.80 1.56
N GLU A 125 -14.36 18.62 0.67
CA GLU A 125 -14.70 18.61 -0.75
C GLU A 125 -13.50 18.05 -1.53
N THR A 126 -13.78 17.08 -2.39
CA THR A 126 -12.77 16.40 -3.19
C THR A 126 -12.71 16.98 -4.59
N SER A 127 -11.50 17.20 -5.10
CA SER A 127 -11.27 17.48 -6.52
C SER A 127 -11.66 16.27 -7.38
N ASP A 128 -11.80 16.48 -8.69
CA ASP A 128 -11.98 15.38 -9.65
C ASP A 128 -10.82 14.38 -9.54
N GLN A 129 -11.18 13.10 -9.39
CA GLN A 129 -10.28 11.98 -9.19
C GLN A 129 -9.27 11.83 -10.34
N LYS A 130 -9.60 12.35 -11.54
CA LYS A 130 -8.71 12.30 -12.71
C LYS A 130 -7.36 12.98 -12.49
N TYR A 131 -7.28 13.95 -11.59
CA TYR A 131 -6.05 14.70 -11.32
C TYR A 131 -5.20 14.07 -10.22
N TRP A 132 -5.66 12.98 -9.60
CA TRP A 132 -5.00 12.39 -8.46
C TRP A 132 -3.89 11.44 -8.90
N ARG A 133 -2.79 11.45 -8.15
CA ARG A 133 -1.61 10.60 -8.43
C ARG A 133 -1.70 9.26 -7.69
N LEU A 134 -2.85 8.60 -7.79
CA LEU A 134 -3.07 7.27 -7.21
C LEU A 134 -2.80 6.19 -8.26
N TYR A 135 -1.57 5.67 -8.31
CA TYR A 135 -1.20 4.64 -9.30
C TYR A 135 -1.62 3.23 -8.88
N GLN A 136 -1.42 2.90 -7.60
CA GLN A 136 -1.64 1.56 -7.06
C GLN A 136 -2.95 1.42 -6.28
N PHE A 137 -3.65 2.53 -6.01
CA PHE A 137 -4.84 2.55 -5.19
C PHE A 137 -6.00 3.20 -5.92
N ASP A 138 -7.20 2.74 -5.61
CA ASP A 138 -8.47 3.38 -5.92
C ASP A 138 -9.02 4.06 -4.68
N PHE A 139 -9.58 5.25 -4.87
CA PHE A 139 -10.27 5.95 -3.81
C PHE A 139 -11.71 5.45 -3.70
N MET A 140 -12.05 4.89 -2.55
CA MET A 140 -13.36 4.31 -2.28
C MET A 140 -14.29 5.33 -1.60
N GLY A 141 -13.74 6.18 -0.73
CA GLY A 141 -14.52 7.17 -0.01
C GLY A 141 -13.74 7.91 1.05
N LEU A 142 -14.44 8.83 1.73
CA LEU A 142 -13.91 9.56 2.88
C LEU A 142 -14.91 9.54 4.02
N ARG A 143 -14.40 9.56 5.25
CA ARG A 143 -15.20 9.73 6.46
C ARG A 143 -14.52 10.73 7.39
N ASN A 144 -15.32 11.51 8.10
CA ASN A 144 -14.83 12.45 9.11
C ASN A 144 -15.25 11.99 10.51
N THR A 145 -14.45 12.35 11.50
CA THR A 145 -14.71 12.05 12.91
C THR A 145 -14.17 13.20 13.76
N THR A 146 -14.68 13.30 14.98
CA THR A 146 -14.22 14.25 15.98
C THR A 146 -14.08 13.51 17.29
N ASP A 147 -12.87 13.45 17.81
CA ASP A 147 -12.52 12.72 19.03
C ASP A 147 -11.88 13.66 20.05
N LEU A 148 -11.65 13.15 21.26
CA LEU A 148 -10.93 13.84 22.33
C LEU A 148 -9.63 13.10 22.62
N LEU A 149 -8.51 13.83 22.63
CA LEU A 149 -7.21 13.30 23.04
C LEU A 149 -6.85 13.86 24.41
N SER A 150 -6.88 13.00 25.43
CA SER A 150 -6.40 13.35 26.77
C SER A 150 -4.88 13.22 26.83
N THR A 151 -4.21 14.31 27.17
CA THR A 151 -2.76 14.37 27.36
C THR A 151 -2.42 14.88 28.75
N THR A 152 -1.16 14.81 29.16
CA THR A 152 -0.70 15.39 30.42
C THR A 152 -0.91 16.91 30.51
N ALA A 153 -0.97 17.60 29.36
CA ALA A 153 -1.17 19.05 29.29
C ALA A 153 -2.66 19.46 29.28
N GLY A 154 -3.58 18.51 29.06
CA GLY A 154 -5.01 18.76 28.96
C GLY A 154 -5.68 17.92 27.87
N ASP A 155 -6.99 18.14 27.73
CA ASP A 155 -7.82 17.48 26.73
C ASP A 155 -7.88 18.32 25.46
N TYR A 156 -7.54 17.72 24.31
CA TYR A 156 -7.53 18.39 23.01
C TYR A 156 -8.60 17.83 22.08
N VAL A 157 -9.30 18.71 21.36
CA VAL A 157 -10.25 18.29 20.32
C VAL A 157 -9.49 17.84 19.08
N LEU A 158 -9.69 16.59 18.69
CA LEU A 158 -9.04 15.95 17.57
C LEU A 158 -10.01 15.86 16.39
N MET A 159 -9.57 16.35 15.23
CA MET A 159 -10.32 16.27 14.00
C MET A 159 -9.61 15.28 13.08
N THR A 160 -10.34 14.27 12.61
CA THR A 160 -9.75 13.21 11.78
C THR A 160 -10.57 13.01 10.52
N VAL A 161 -9.89 13.01 9.38
CA VAL A 161 -10.43 12.57 8.08
C VAL A 161 -9.78 11.25 7.72
N PHE A 162 -10.56 10.21 7.49
CA PHE A 162 -10.05 8.96 6.94
C PHE A 162 -10.32 8.92 5.44
N PHE A 163 -9.28 8.55 4.70
CA PHE A 163 -9.33 8.27 3.27
C PHE A 163 -9.31 6.76 3.08
N ASP A 164 -10.41 6.22 2.55
CA ASP A 164 -10.56 4.79 2.29
C ASP A 164 -10.03 4.47 0.89
N LEU A 165 -9.00 3.63 0.85
CA LEU A 165 -8.20 3.29 -0.33
C LEU A 165 -8.20 1.78 -0.53
N SER A 166 -8.47 1.32 -1.75
CA SER A 166 -8.41 -0.10 -2.13
C SER A 166 -7.29 -0.32 -3.15
N ARG A 167 -6.52 -1.40 -3.04
CA ARG A 167 -5.39 -1.62 -3.95
C ARG A 167 -5.83 -2.20 -5.30
N ARG A 168 -5.27 -1.67 -6.38
CA ARG A 168 -5.41 -2.21 -7.74
C ARG A 168 -4.57 -3.47 -7.93
N MET A 169 -5.23 -4.59 -8.21
CA MET A 169 -4.61 -5.90 -8.36
C MET A 169 -3.86 -6.14 -9.69
N GLY A 170 -4.18 -5.38 -10.74
CA GLY A 170 -3.77 -5.69 -12.11
C GLY A 170 -2.26 -5.86 -12.32
N TYR A 171 -1.45 -5.02 -11.66
CA TYR A 171 0.01 -5.11 -11.74
C TYR A 171 0.54 -6.42 -11.15
N PHE A 172 0.11 -6.79 -9.95
CA PHE A 172 0.54 -8.00 -9.26
C PHE A 172 0.07 -9.27 -9.97
N THR A 173 -1.12 -9.23 -10.57
CA THR A 173 -1.65 -10.33 -11.38
C THR A 173 -0.71 -10.66 -12.55
N ILE A 174 -0.30 -9.63 -13.31
CA ILE A 174 0.55 -9.82 -14.50
C ILE A 174 1.99 -10.15 -14.13
N GLN A 175 2.56 -9.50 -13.12
CA GLN A 175 3.98 -9.66 -12.78
C GLN A 175 4.28 -10.88 -11.90
N THR A 176 3.34 -11.33 -11.06
CA THR A 176 3.59 -12.42 -10.11
C THR A 176 2.67 -13.60 -10.33
N TYR A 177 1.35 -13.41 -10.29
CA TYR A 177 0.41 -14.53 -10.31
C TYR A 177 0.48 -15.33 -11.62
N ILE A 178 0.42 -14.65 -12.77
CA ILE A 178 0.48 -15.32 -14.09
C ILE A 178 1.80 -16.09 -14.27
N PRO A 179 3.00 -15.50 -14.05
CA PRO A 179 4.27 -16.24 -14.15
C PRO A 179 4.40 -17.42 -13.19
N CYS A 180 3.91 -17.30 -11.96
CA CYS A 180 3.93 -18.40 -10.98
C CYS A 180 3.04 -19.56 -11.45
N ILE A 181 1.82 -19.28 -11.91
CA ILE A 181 0.90 -20.30 -12.44
C ILE A 181 1.52 -20.99 -13.65
N LEU A 182 2.07 -20.23 -14.60
CA LEU A 182 2.74 -20.79 -15.77
C LEU A 182 3.94 -21.66 -15.38
N THR A 183 4.73 -21.26 -14.38
CA THR A 183 5.87 -22.06 -13.88
C THR A 183 5.41 -23.38 -13.25
N VAL A 184 4.31 -23.37 -12.50
CA VAL A 184 3.72 -24.60 -11.95
C VAL A 184 3.25 -25.53 -13.07
N VAL A 185 2.53 -25.00 -14.07
CA VAL A 185 2.09 -25.79 -15.23
C VAL A 185 3.29 -26.34 -16.02
N LEU A 186 4.36 -25.56 -16.19
CA LEU A 186 5.61 -26.01 -16.81
C LEU A 186 6.26 -27.16 -16.03
N SER A 187 6.17 -27.17 -14.70
CA SER A 187 6.69 -28.28 -13.90
C SER A 187 5.92 -29.58 -14.17
N TRP A 188 4.60 -29.49 -14.44
CA TRP A 188 3.79 -30.65 -14.79
C TRP A 188 4.15 -31.23 -16.14
N VAL A 189 4.61 -30.43 -17.11
CA VAL A 189 5.06 -30.90 -18.44
C VAL A 189 6.09 -32.03 -18.31
N SER A 190 6.88 -32.04 -17.24
CA SER A 190 7.84 -33.11 -16.94
C SER A 190 7.20 -34.51 -16.81
N PHE A 191 5.91 -34.62 -16.48
CA PHE A 191 5.18 -35.89 -16.37
C PHE A 191 4.91 -36.55 -17.73
N TRP A 192 4.83 -35.77 -18.82
CA TRP A 192 4.62 -36.29 -20.16
C TRP A 192 5.91 -36.73 -20.86
N ILE A 193 7.08 -36.36 -20.30
CA ILE A 193 8.38 -36.73 -20.86
C ILE A 193 8.71 -38.16 -20.42
N LYS A 194 9.10 -39.00 -21.38
CA LYS A 194 9.52 -40.39 -21.13
C LYS A 194 10.61 -40.45 -20.04
N SER A 195 10.50 -41.43 -19.14
CA SER A 195 11.43 -41.65 -18.02
C SER A 195 12.90 -41.76 -18.45
N ASP A 196 13.12 -42.24 -19.67
CA ASP A 196 14.46 -42.57 -20.17
C ASP A 196 15.27 -41.32 -20.55
N ALA A 197 14.60 -40.17 -20.71
CA ALA A 197 15.22 -38.87 -20.96
C ALA A 197 15.57 -38.13 -19.66
N THR A 198 16.41 -38.76 -18.82
CA THR A 198 16.78 -38.24 -17.50
C THR A 198 17.37 -36.81 -17.51
N PRO A 199 18.22 -36.39 -18.47
CA PRO A 199 18.80 -35.04 -18.47
C PRO A 199 17.77 -33.95 -18.75
N ALA A 200 16.73 -34.25 -19.54
CA ALA A 200 15.70 -33.28 -19.86
C ALA A 200 14.78 -33.01 -18.66
N ARG A 201 14.39 -34.07 -17.91
CA ARG A 201 13.54 -33.92 -16.72
C ARG A 201 14.27 -33.24 -15.56
N THR A 202 15.55 -33.58 -15.32
CA THR A 202 16.36 -32.90 -14.28
C THR A 202 16.56 -31.42 -14.59
N ALA A 203 16.88 -31.08 -15.84
CA ALA A 203 17.07 -29.69 -16.26
C ALA A 203 15.78 -28.88 -16.05
N LEU A 204 14.63 -29.39 -16.50
CA LEU A 204 13.34 -28.72 -16.30
C LEU A 204 12.99 -28.55 -14.81
N GLY A 205 13.22 -29.57 -13.98
CA GLY A 205 12.98 -29.49 -12.53
C GLY A 205 13.85 -28.43 -11.84
N ILE A 206 15.15 -28.41 -12.11
CA ILE A 206 16.06 -27.43 -11.52
C ILE A 206 15.74 -26.02 -12.02
N THR A 207 15.49 -25.84 -13.31
CA THR A 207 15.15 -24.53 -13.88
C THR A 207 13.85 -24.00 -13.29
N THR A 208 12.80 -24.82 -13.14
CA THR A 208 11.52 -24.36 -12.56
C THR A 208 11.66 -23.97 -11.08
N VAL A 209 12.44 -24.71 -10.27
CA VAL A 209 12.73 -24.34 -8.87
C VAL A 209 13.52 -23.02 -8.81
N LEU A 210 14.52 -22.86 -9.68
CA LEU A 210 15.32 -21.63 -9.75
C LEU A 210 14.44 -20.43 -10.15
N THR A 211 13.62 -20.58 -11.20
CA THR A 211 12.67 -19.54 -11.64
C THR A 211 11.71 -19.17 -10.53
N MET A 212 11.18 -20.15 -9.78
CA MET A 212 10.28 -19.88 -8.66
C MET A 212 10.99 -19.15 -7.51
N THR A 213 12.25 -19.47 -7.24
CA THR A 213 13.09 -18.74 -6.26
C THR A 213 13.31 -17.28 -6.68
N THR A 214 13.55 -17.05 -7.98
CA THR A 214 13.65 -15.69 -8.54
C THR A 214 12.32 -14.93 -8.41
N LEU A 215 11.19 -15.54 -8.79
CA LEU A 215 9.86 -14.93 -8.67
C LEU A 215 9.51 -14.59 -7.22
N SER A 216 9.84 -15.47 -6.26
CA SER A 216 9.67 -15.19 -4.83
C SER A 216 10.49 -13.99 -4.36
N THR A 217 11.68 -13.78 -4.93
CA THR A 217 12.53 -12.63 -4.58
C THR A 217 11.93 -11.35 -5.14
N VAL A 218 11.48 -11.37 -6.42
CA VAL A 218 10.83 -10.22 -7.08
C VAL A 218 9.51 -9.85 -6.39
N ALA A 219 8.75 -10.84 -5.89
CA ALA A 219 7.56 -10.58 -5.09
C ALA A 219 7.86 -9.74 -3.84
N ARG A 220 8.96 -10.07 -3.14
CA ARG A 220 9.37 -9.42 -1.89
C ARG A 220 10.03 -8.06 -2.07
N THR A 221 10.59 -7.74 -3.24
CA THR A 221 11.14 -6.39 -3.48
C THR A 221 10.06 -5.32 -3.56
N SER A 222 8.82 -5.72 -3.85
CA SER A 222 7.66 -4.81 -3.95
C SER A 222 7.03 -4.49 -2.59
N LEU A 223 7.44 -5.19 -1.53
CA LEU A 223 6.86 -5.09 -0.19
C LEU A 223 7.89 -4.56 0.82
N PRO A 224 7.49 -3.72 1.78
CA PRO A 224 8.34 -3.45 2.94
C PRO A 224 8.58 -4.74 3.72
N ARG A 225 9.72 -4.83 4.41
CA ARG A 225 10.03 -5.99 5.26
C ARG A 225 9.06 -6.03 6.43
N VAL A 226 8.04 -6.89 6.31
CA VAL A 226 7.10 -7.23 7.38
C VAL A 226 7.44 -8.60 7.95
N SER A 227 7.16 -8.81 9.23
CA SER A 227 7.44 -10.07 9.94
C SER A 227 6.36 -11.13 9.77
N TYR A 228 5.16 -10.73 9.31
CA TYR A 228 4.03 -11.62 9.09
C TYR A 228 3.95 -12.09 7.63
N VAL A 229 3.28 -13.22 7.41
CA VAL A 229 3.04 -13.79 6.08
C VAL A 229 1.88 -13.06 5.41
N THR A 230 2.10 -12.59 4.18
CA THR A 230 1.06 -11.97 3.36
C THR A 230 0.31 -13.01 2.50
N ALA A 231 -0.87 -12.67 1.97
CA ALA A 231 -1.59 -13.54 1.04
C ALA A 231 -0.77 -13.86 -0.23
N MET A 232 0.01 -12.89 -0.73
CA MET A 232 0.97 -13.09 -1.83
C MET A 232 2.09 -14.08 -1.43
N ASP A 233 2.69 -13.95 -0.25
CA ASP A 233 3.72 -14.89 0.23
C ASP A 233 3.16 -16.31 0.33
N LEU A 234 1.94 -16.47 0.82
CA LEU A 234 1.27 -17.76 0.92
C LEU A 234 1.06 -18.37 -0.47
N PHE A 235 0.59 -17.59 -1.44
CA PHE A 235 0.42 -18.04 -2.82
C PHE A 235 1.75 -18.50 -3.45
N VAL A 236 2.79 -17.69 -3.35
CA VAL A 236 4.13 -18.02 -3.88
C VAL A 236 4.70 -19.26 -3.18
N THR A 237 4.53 -19.39 -1.87
CA THR A 237 4.99 -20.57 -1.11
C THR A 237 4.29 -21.84 -1.58
N VAL A 238 2.98 -21.80 -1.78
CA VAL A 238 2.20 -22.93 -2.28
C VAL A 238 2.65 -23.33 -3.70
N CYS A 239 2.84 -22.37 -4.61
CA CYS A 239 3.38 -22.64 -5.95
C CYS A 239 4.78 -23.26 -5.88
N PHE A 240 5.64 -22.82 -4.95
CA PHE A 240 6.97 -23.39 -4.76
C PHE A 240 6.91 -24.84 -4.29
N LEU A 241 6.02 -25.15 -3.35
CA LEU A 241 5.79 -26.53 -2.88
C LEU A 241 5.34 -27.45 -4.02
N PHE A 242 4.47 -26.99 -4.92
CA PHE A 242 4.05 -27.78 -6.09
C PHE A 242 5.21 -28.09 -7.04
N VAL A 243 6.04 -27.10 -7.37
CA VAL A 243 7.22 -27.29 -8.23
C VAL A 243 8.22 -28.23 -7.57
N PHE A 244 8.46 -28.07 -6.27
CA PHE A 244 9.35 -28.95 -5.51
C PHE A 244 8.83 -30.39 -5.44
N ALA A 245 7.53 -30.58 -5.26
CA ALA A 245 6.90 -31.90 -5.27
C ALA A 245 7.05 -32.59 -6.63
N ALA A 246 6.90 -31.87 -7.74
CA ALA A 246 7.14 -32.42 -9.08
C ALA A 246 8.61 -32.88 -9.27
N MET A 247 9.58 -32.14 -8.73
CA MET A 247 10.98 -32.54 -8.75
C MET A 247 11.25 -33.79 -7.88
N MET A 248 10.63 -33.87 -6.69
CA MET A 248 10.74 -35.04 -5.81
C MET A 248 10.12 -36.29 -6.42
N GLU A 249 8.97 -36.17 -7.10
CA GLU A 249 8.32 -37.26 -7.83
C GLU A 249 9.29 -37.89 -8.83
N TYR A 250 9.97 -37.05 -9.63
CA TYR A 250 10.95 -37.52 -10.59
C TYR A 250 12.14 -38.21 -9.91
N ALA A 251 12.66 -37.65 -8.81
CA ALA A 251 13.76 -38.24 -8.07
C ALA A 251 13.40 -39.64 -7.53
N MET A 252 12.19 -39.80 -7.01
CA MET A 252 11.67 -41.09 -6.56
C MET A 252 11.53 -42.09 -7.72
N LEU A 253 10.91 -41.69 -8.84
CA LEU A 253 10.76 -42.55 -10.01
C LEU A 253 12.11 -43.05 -10.55
N ASN A 254 13.10 -42.16 -10.63
CA ASN A 254 14.44 -42.51 -11.11
C ASN A 254 15.14 -43.48 -10.13
N TYR A 255 15.01 -43.25 -8.82
CA TYR A 255 15.56 -44.16 -7.80
C TYR A 255 14.94 -45.56 -7.88
N TYR A 256 13.61 -45.66 -8.03
CA TYR A 256 12.93 -46.95 -8.19
C TYR A 256 13.32 -47.66 -9.50
N SER A 257 13.42 -46.93 -10.61
CA SER A 257 13.87 -47.47 -11.90
C SER A 257 15.29 -48.04 -11.81
N TYR A 258 16.22 -47.28 -11.22
CA TYR A 258 17.60 -47.72 -11.01
C TYR A 258 17.69 -48.93 -10.07
N SER A 259 16.98 -48.91 -8.94
CA SER A 259 16.95 -50.01 -7.97
C SER A 259 16.35 -51.30 -8.56
N CYS A 260 15.35 -51.18 -9.44
CA CYS A 260 14.74 -52.32 -10.13
C CYS A 260 15.66 -52.88 -11.23
N SER A 261 16.33 -52.00 -11.99
CA SER A 261 17.36 -52.39 -12.97
C SER A 261 18.51 -53.14 -12.30
N SER A 262 18.98 -52.67 -11.13
CA SER A 262 20.04 -53.33 -10.36
C SER A 262 19.63 -54.68 -9.75
N ARG A 263 18.32 -54.98 -9.64
CA ARG A 263 17.80 -56.28 -9.15
C ARG A 263 17.62 -57.31 -10.25
N ARG A 264 17.74 -56.95 -11.54
CA ARG A 264 17.82 -57.93 -12.62
C ARG A 264 19.28 -58.40 -12.72
N PRO A 265 19.60 -59.70 -12.54
CA PRO A 265 20.94 -60.17 -12.83
C PRO A 265 21.22 -59.96 -14.34
N PRO A 266 22.49 -59.86 -14.76
CA PRO A 266 22.79 -59.84 -16.19
C PRO A 266 22.18 -61.09 -16.84
N PRO A 267 21.78 -61.08 -18.12
CA PRO A 267 21.53 -62.33 -18.81
C PRO A 267 22.85 -63.11 -18.78
N CYS A 268 22.93 -64.13 -17.93
CA CYS A 268 24.04 -65.05 -17.91
C CYS A 268 24.14 -65.68 -19.30
N ALA A 269 25.16 -65.27 -20.04
CA ALA A 269 25.62 -66.01 -21.20
C ALA A 269 26.05 -67.41 -20.74
N ASN A 270 25.30 -68.46 -21.12
CA ASN A 270 25.79 -69.51 -22.03
C ASN A 270 25.05 -70.85 -21.84
N ARG A 271 24.59 -71.37 -23.00
CA ARG A 271 24.61 -72.78 -23.42
C ARG A 271 23.77 -73.80 -22.65
N CYS A 272 22.74 -74.30 -23.33
CA CYS A 272 22.59 -75.72 -23.68
C CYS A 272 21.49 -75.83 -24.76
N TRP A 273 21.88 -75.94 -26.03
CA TRP A 273 21.90 -77.19 -26.80
C TRP A 273 20.54 -77.52 -27.46
N HIS A 274 20.53 -77.40 -28.79
CA HIS A 274 19.75 -78.19 -29.75
C HIS A 274 18.43 -78.82 -29.29
N MET A 275 17.31 -78.31 -29.80
CA MET A 275 16.32 -79.14 -30.50
C MET A 275 15.24 -78.28 -31.16
N LEU A 276 14.80 -78.72 -32.34
CA LEU A 276 13.62 -78.29 -33.10
C LEU A 276 13.81 -77.11 -34.07
N VAL A 277 14.62 -77.35 -35.10
CA VAL A 277 14.25 -76.97 -36.47
C VAL A 277 14.03 -78.27 -37.23
N GLN A 278 12.76 -78.53 -37.56
CA GLN A 278 12.33 -79.31 -38.72
C GLN A 278 12.44 -78.41 -39.96
#